data_AF-A0A4S3FQD1-F1
#
_entry.id   AF-A0A4S3FQD1-F1
#
_cell.length_a   1.000
_cell.length_b   1.000
_cell.length_c   1.000
_cell.angle_alpha   90.00
_cell.angle_beta   90.00
_cell.angle_gamma   90.00
#
_symmetry.space_group_name_H-M   'P 1'
#
loop_
_entity.id
_entity.type
_entity.pdbx_description
1 polymer ?
#
loop_
_entity_poly.entity_id
_entity_poly.type
_entity_poly.pdbx_seq_one_letter_code
_entity_poly.pdbx_strand_id
1 'polypeptide(L)'
;MAYEYSVANALAATPADLVGRWSSASQTLTIAADGTVTGMLAHASIGSCIVSGTVVSAAPGTSRNAFDLTLTGTALQNSYCDMEGRSAQAFKAAITFANTSQNGVPFYRRALTVFGVVIGGWTVGELIKD
;
A
#
# COMPACT_ATOMS: atom_id res chain seq x y z
N MET A 1 23.41 -1.78 -15.98
CA MET A 1 23.03 -0.35 -16.15
C MET A 1 22.27 0.04 -14.90
N ALA A 2 22.92 0.78 -13.98
CA ALA A 2 22.27 1.28 -12.77
C ALA A 2 21.54 2.56 -13.15
N TYR A 3 20.22 2.53 -13.13
CA TYR A 3 19.43 3.74 -13.30
C TYR A 3 19.59 4.55 -12.00
N GLU A 4 20.46 5.56 -12.01
CA GLU A 4 20.59 6.51 -10.91
C GLU A 4 19.27 7.27 -10.77
N TYR A 5 18.36 6.70 -9.98
CA TYR A 5 17.07 7.32 -9.69
C TYR A 5 17.32 8.48 -8.72
N SER A 6 17.38 9.71 -9.25
CA SER A 6 17.71 10.90 -8.44
C SER A 6 16.61 11.23 -7.44
N VAL A 7 17.00 11.82 -6.30
CA VAL A 7 16.08 12.27 -5.23
C VAL A 7 15.05 13.28 -5.73
N ALA A 8 15.32 14.03 -6.81
CA ALA A 8 14.34 14.93 -7.44
C ALA A 8 13.15 14.16 -8.04
N ASN A 9 13.36 12.95 -8.56
CA ASN A 9 12.29 12.08 -9.07
C ASN A 9 11.49 11.40 -7.96
N ALA A 10 11.90 11.54 -6.70
CA ALA A 10 11.14 11.09 -5.53
C ALA A 10 10.01 12.05 -5.15
N LEU A 11 10.16 13.33 -5.49
CA LEU A 11 9.18 14.39 -5.20
C LEU A 11 8.08 14.54 -6.26
N ALA A 12 8.18 13.81 -7.37
CA ALA A 12 7.24 13.86 -8.49
C ALA A 12 6.17 12.75 -8.44
N ALA A 13 5.97 12.09 -7.29
CA ALA A 13 4.95 11.06 -7.16
C ALA A 13 3.55 11.67 -7.34
N THR A 14 2.92 11.32 -8.45
CA THR A 14 1.55 11.71 -8.78
C THR A 14 0.58 10.61 -8.35
N PRO A 15 -0.73 10.88 -8.25
CA PRO A 15 -1.74 9.83 -8.07
C PRO A 15 -1.68 8.73 -9.14
N ALA A 16 -1.20 9.03 -10.35
CA ALA A 16 -0.99 8.02 -11.39
C ALA A 16 0.10 7.00 -11.02
N ASP A 17 1.06 7.37 -10.17
CA ASP A 17 2.12 6.47 -9.71
C ASP A 17 1.61 5.39 -8.74
N LEU A 18 0.43 5.57 -8.13
CA LEU A 18 -0.24 4.53 -7.33
C LEU A 18 -0.70 3.36 -8.18
N VAL A 19 -1.04 3.58 -9.45
CA VAL A 19 -1.67 2.56 -10.29
C VAL A 19 -0.71 1.39 -10.49
N GLY A 20 -1.21 0.18 -10.28
CA GLY A 20 -0.46 -1.05 -10.42
C GLY A 20 -0.53 -1.95 -9.20
N ARG A 21 0.34 -2.95 -9.20
CA ARG A 21 0.41 -3.97 -8.16
C ARG A 21 1.53 -3.65 -7.17
N TRP A 22 1.20 -3.79 -5.90
CA TRP A 22 2.07 -3.58 -4.76
C TRP A 22 2.09 -4.86 -3.94
N SER A 23 3.27 -5.34 -3.58
CA SER A 23 3.42 -6.62 -2.90
C SER A 23 4.47 -6.58 -1.79
N SER A 24 4.28 -7.42 -0.79
CA SER A 24 5.28 -7.78 0.20
C SER A 24 5.21 -9.29 0.43
N ALA A 25 6.00 -9.82 1.37
CA ALA A 25 6.07 -11.27 1.61
C ALA A 25 4.71 -11.94 1.92
N SER A 26 3.76 -11.21 2.51
CA SER A 26 2.45 -11.75 2.91
C SER A 26 1.26 -10.92 2.44
N GLN A 27 1.48 -9.86 1.67
CA GLN A 27 0.42 -8.89 1.36
C GLN A 27 0.50 -8.45 -0.09
N THR A 28 -0.66 -8.16 -0.67
CA THR A 28 -0.78 -7.66 -2.04
C THR A 28 -1.91 -6.65 -2.11
N LEU A 29 -1.68 -5.55 -2.82
CA LEU A 29 -2.69 -4.57 -3.19
C LEU A 29 -2.54 -4.23 -4.68
N THR A 30 -3.63 -4.21 -5.41
CA THR A 30 -3.70 -3.76 -6.79
C THR A 30 -4.59 -2.53 -6.82
N ILE A 31 -4.05 -1.43 -7.35
CA ILE A 31 -4.72 -0.15 -7.45
C ILE A 31 -4.98 0.14 -8.91
N ALA A 32 -6.26 0.26 -9.28
CA ALA A 32 -6.69 0.62 -10.62
C ALA A 32 -6.64 2.14 -10.83
N ALA A 33 -6.72 2.57 -12.08
CA ALA A 33 -6.59 3.98 -12.47
C ALA A 33 -7.73 4.88 -11.93
N ASP A 34 -8.88 4.29 -11.61
CA ASP A 34 -10.02 4.94 -10.97
C ASP A 34 -9.88 5.04 -9.43
N GLY A 35 -8.78 4.52 -8.87
CA GLY A 35 -8.55 4.45 -7.43
C GLY A 35 -9.19 3.22 -6.76
N THR A 36 -9.81 2.30 -7.52
CA THR A 36 -10.32 1.04 -6.96
C THR A 36 -9.16 0.17 -6.49
N VAL A 37 -9.27 -0.37 -5.28
CA VAL A 37 -8.26 -1.22 -4.64
C VAL A 37 -8.79 -2.62 -4.46
N THR A 38 -7.99 -3.62 -4.78
CA THR A 38 -8.25 -5.03 -4.47
C THR A 38 -6.98 -5.70 -3.99
N GLY A 39 -7.07 -6.78 -3.21
CA GLY A 39 -5.87 -7.48 -2.79
C GLY A 39 -6.09 -8.53 -1.71
N MET A 40 -4.98 -8.91 -1.09
CA MET A 40 -4.96 -9.83 0.04
C MET A 40 -4.04 -9.26 1.12
N LEU A 41 -4.53 -9.19 2.35
CA LEU A 41 -3.73 -8.88 3.53
C LEU A 41 -3.64 -10.13 4.40
N ALA A 42 -2.42 -10.55 4.74
CA ALA A 42 -2.22 -11.63 5.70
C ALA A 42 -1.23 -11.21 6.79
N HIS A 43 -1.67 -11.29 8.04
CA HIS A 43 -0.85 -11.06 9.23
C HIS A 43 -1.44 -11.80 10.44
N ALA A 44 -0.58 -12.17 11.40
CA ALA A 44 -0.98 -12.94 12.58
C ALA A 44 -2.14 -12.30 13.37
N SER A 45 -2.19 -10.96 13.41
CA SER A 45 -3.20 -10.20 14.17
C SER A 45 -4.53 -10.01 13.45
N ILE A 46 -4.56 -10.02 12.12
CA ILE A 46 -5.79 -9.79 11.33
C ILE A 46 -6.28 -11.05 10.60
N GLY A 47 -5.48 -12.12 10.61
CA GLY A 47 -5.71 -13.31 9.80
C GLY A 47 -5.42 -13.07 8.32
N SER A 48 -6.12 -13.78 7.45
CA SER A 48 -5.99 -13.66 5.99
C SER A 48 -7.28 -13.10 5.40
N CYS A 49 -7.21 -11.87 4.92
CA CYS A 49 -8.33 -11.10 4.39
C CYS A 49 -8.17 -10.88 2.89
N ILE A 50 -9.19 -11.22 2.10
CA ILE A 50 -9.37 -10.64 0.77
C ILE A 50 -9.96 -9.25 0.97
N VAL A 51 -9.29 -8.23 0.42
CA VAL A 51 -9.68 -6.83 0.60
C VAL A 51 -10.12 -6.17 -0.69
N SER A 52 -11.07 -5.25 -0.55
CA SER A 52 -11.54 -4.37 -1.62
C SER A 52 -11.76 -2.97 -1.07
N GLY A 53 -11.66 -1.95 -1.91
CA GLY A 53 -11.90 -0.59 -1.45
C GLY A 53 -11.46 0.48 -2.44
N THR A 54 -11.07 1.63 -1.91
CA THR A 54 -10.73 2.81 -2.71
C THR A 54 -9.56 3.56 -2.13
N VAL A 55 -8.74 4.17 -2.98
CA VAL A 55 -7.68 5.10 -2.60
C VAL A 55 -7.89 6.43 -3.30
N VAL A 56 -7.74 7.53 -2.57
CA VAL A 56 -7.83 8.89 -3.11
C VAL A 56 -6.67 9.75 -2.61
N SER A 57 -6.27 10.77 -3.37
CA SER A 57 -5.27 11.74 -2.88
C SER A 57 -5.83 12.49 -1.67
N ALA A 58 -5.06 12.52 -0.57
CA ALA A 58 -5.44 13.27 0.62
C ALA A 58 -5.30 14.79 0.43
N ALA A 59 -4.62 15.23 -0.65
CA ALA A 59 -4.49 16.62 -1.04
C ALA A 59 -4.62 16.76 -2.57
N PRO A 60 -5.86 16.62 -3.10
CA PRO A 60 -6.12 16.67 -4.53
C PRO A 60 -5.57 17.97 -5.15
N GLY A 61 -4.98 17.87 -6.34
CA GLY A 61 -4.39 19.02 -7.04
C GLY A 61 -3.02 19.47 -6.51
N THR A 62 -2.41 18.73 -5.58
CA THR A 62 -1.03 18.96 -5.14
C THR A 62 -0.13 17.78 -5.52
N SER A 63 1.19 17.99 -5.58
CA SER A 63 2.19 16.94 -5.77
C SER A 63 2.50 16.16 -4.48
N ARG A 64 1.55 16.10 -3.54
CA ARG A 64 1.74 15.37 -2.28
C ARG A 64 1.49 13.89 -2.50
N ASN A 65 2.42 13.09 -1.98
CA ASN A 65 2.44 11.63 -2.02
C ASN A 65 1.59 10.98 -0.90
N ALA A 66 0.57 11.67 -0.38
CA ALA A 66 -0.27 11.21 0.72
C ALA A 66 -1.69 10.88 0.23
N PHE A 67 -2.23 9.76 0.69
CA PHE A 67 -3.45 9.16 0.18
C PHE A 67 -4.34 8.66 1.32
N ASP A 68 -5.64 8.72 1.10
CA ASP A 68 -6.66 8.15 1.95
C ASP A 68 -7.13 6.84 1.34
N LEU A 69 -6.89 5.74 2.07
CA LEU A 69 -7.22 4.39 1.66
C LEU A 69 -8.38 3.88 2.52
N THR A 70 -9.41 3.36 1.89
CA THR A 70 -10.56 2.73 2.57
C THR A 70 -10.63 1.29 2.13
N LEU A 71 -10.70 0.34 3.07
CA LEU A 71 -10.75 -1.10 2.76
C LEU A 71 -11.86 -1.80 3.54
N THR A 72 -12.55 -2.71 2.87
CA THR A 72 -13.35 -3.78 3.47
C THR A 72 -12.60 -5.09 3.29
N GLY A 73 -12.83 -6.04 4.20
CA GLY A 73 -12.20 -7.35 4.16
C GLY A 73 -13.22 -8.47 4.32
N THR A 74 -12.94 -9.60 3.69
CA THR A 74 -13.66 -10.87 3.85
C THR A 74 -12.66 -11.97 4.10
N ALA A 75 -13.06 -13.01 4.83
CA ALA A 75 -12.16 -14.11 5.13
C ALA A 75 -11.75 -14.86 3.87
N LEU A 76 -10.44 -15.16 3.76
CA LEU A 76 -9.99 -16.22 2.87
C LEU A 76 -10.51 -17.56 3.42
N GLN A 77 -10.89 -18.51 2.55
CA GLN A 77 -11.47 -19.79 2.97
C GLN A 77 -10.71 -20.43 4.14
N ASN A 78 -11.45 -20.84 5.17
CA ASN A 78 -10.92 -21.46 6.40
C ASN A 78 -9.93 -20.59 7.20
N SER A 79 -9.89 -19.28 6.96
CA SER A 79 -9.15 -18.31 7.75
C SER A 79 -10.10 -17.42 8.55
N TYR A 80 -9.61 -16.87 9.65
CA TYR A 80 -10.20 -15.69 10.27
C TYR A 80 -9.78 -14.44 9.48
N CYS A 81 -10.66 -13.44 9.42
CA CYS A 81 -10.34 -12.09 8.96
C CYS A 81 -10.97 -11.08 9.92
N ASP A 82 -10.15 -10.27 10.58
CA ASP A 82 -10.67 -9.31 11.58
C ASP A 82 -11.55 -8.21 10.94
N MET A 83 -11.33 -7.92 9.66
CA MET A 83 -12.11 -6.89 8.94
C MET A 83 -13.50 -7.38 8.49
N GLU A 84 -13.77 -8.69 8.59
CA GLU A 84 -15.01 -9.28 8.11
C GLU A 84 -16.22 -8.81 8.92
N GLY A 85 -17.30 -8.46 8.22
CA GLY A 85 -18.52 -7.93 8.83
C GLY A 85 -18.40 -6.51 9.40
N ARG A 86 -17.24 -5.86 9.28
CA ARG A 86 -17.04 -4.48 9.72
C ARG A 86 -17.40 -3.47 8.63
N SER A 87 -17.71 -2.24 9.05
CA SER A 87 -17.75 -1.11 8.14
C SER A 87 -16.37 -0.90 7.51
N ALA A 88 -16.33 -0.23 6.36
CA ALA A 88 -15.08 0.07 5.69
C ALA A 88 -14.09 0.79 6.62
N GLN A 89 -12.86 0.28 6.66
CA GLN A 89 -11.79 0.74 7.55
C GLN A 89 -10.96 1.80 6.82
N ALA A 90 -10.67 2.92 7.49
CA ALA A 90 -9.89 4.01 6.93
C ALA A 90 -8.41 3.91 7.32
N PHE A 91 -7.55 4.14 6.34
CA PHE A 91 -6.10 4.11 6.43
C PHE A 91 -5.53 5.36 5.73
N LYS A 92 -4.33 5.74 6.12
CA LYS A 92 -3.50 6.73 5.43
C LYS A 92 -2.40 5.98 4.71
N ALA A 93 -2.12 6.32 3.47
CA ALA A 93 -1.04 5.72 2.71
C ALA A 93 -0.12 6.81 2.17
N ALA A 94 1.16 6.49 1.98
CA ALA A 94 2.10 7.36 1.31
C ALA A 94 3.05 6.58 0.40
N ILE A 95 3.42 7.18 -0.73
CA ILE A 95 4.51 6.65 -1.55
C ILE A 95 5.82 7.14 -0.95
N THR A 96 6.61 6.24 -0.40
CA THR A 96 7.94 6.50 0.13
C THR A 96 9.01 5.87 -0.77
N PHE A 97 10.26 6.24 -0.56
CA PHE A 97 11.40 5.68 -1.27
C PHE A 97 12.27 4.95 -0.27
N ALA A 98 12.22 3.63 -0.31
CA ALA A 98 13.08 2.79 0.50
C ALA A 98 14.46 2.73 -0.14
N ASN A 99 15.49 3.07 0.63
CA ASN A 99 16.87 2.80 0.25
C ASN A 99 17.12 1.31 0.45
N THR A 100 17.55 0.64 -0.59
CA THR A 100 17.92 -0.76 -0.55
C THR A 100 19.25 -0.94 -1.26
N SER A 101 20.05 -1.91 -0.82
CA SER A 101 21.39 -2.17 -1.35
C SER A 101 21.44 -3.54 -2.01
N GLN A 102 21.89 -3.57 -3.26
CA GLN A 102 22.02 -4.80 -4.05
C GLN A 102 23.46 -4.80 -4.48
N ASN A 103 24.22 -5.77 -3.98
CA ASN A 103 25.66 -5.87 -4.20
C ASN A 103 26.42 -4.58 -3.79
N GLY A 104 25.98 -3.90 -2.73
CA GLY A 104 26.64 -2.69 -2.21
C GLY A 104 26.35 -1.39 -2.97
N VAL A 105 25.52 -1.43 -4.01
CA VAL A 105 25.07 -0.22 -4.73
C VAL A 105 23.73 0.23 -4.14
N PRO A 106 23.59 1.50 -3.70
CA PRO A 106 22.31 2.03 -3.27
C PRO A 106 21.37 2.15 -4.46
N PHE A 107 20.20 1.53 -4.36
CA PHE A 107 19.10 1.70 -5.31
C PHE A 107 17.83 2.08 -4.55
N TYR A 108 17.01 2.94 -5.15
CA TYR A 108 15.75 3.38 -4.55
C TYR A 108 14.61 2.54 -5.13
N ARG A 109 13.79 1.96 -4.26
CA ARG A 109 12.50 1.36 -4.65
C ARG A 109 11.35 2.21 -4.17
N ARG A 110 10.31 2.29 -4.99
CA ARG A 110 9.03 2.88 -4.61
C ARG A 110 8.34 1.91 -3.65
N ALA A 111 7.98 2.45 -2.50
CA ALA A 111 7.29 1.75 -1.43
C ALA A 111 5.95 2.43 -1.20
N LEU A 112 4.89 1.66 -1.05
CA LEU A 112 3.60 2.12 -0.55
C LEU A 112 3.58 1.79 0.94
N THR A 113 3.72 2.82 1.77
CA THR A 113 3.63 2.68 3.22
C THR A 113 2.20 2.99 3.63
N VAL A 114 1.53 2.03 4.27
CA VAL A 114 0.15 2.17 4.72
C VAL A 114 0.12 2.21 6.25
N PHE A 115 -0.39 3.32 6.77
CA PHE A 115 -0.58 3.62 8.18
C PHE A 115 -2.07 3.53 8.53
N GLY A 116 -2.38 2.85 9.61
CA GLY A 116 -3.71 2.86 10.18
C GLY A 116 -3.75 1.92 11.36
N VAL A 117 -4.71 2.14 12.26
CA VAL A 117 -4.93 1.29 13.41
C VAL A 117 -6.24 0.55 13.14
N VAL A 118 -6.15 -0.76 12.87
CA VAL A 118 -7.27 -1.66 13.11
C VAL A 118 -7.31 -1.93 14.62
N ILE A 119 -8.48 -2.22 15.20
CA ILE A 119 -8.59 -2.64 16.61
C ILE A 119 -7.67 -3.87 16.80
N GLY A 120 -6.56 -3.71 17.54
CA GLY A 120 -5.47 -4.69 17.60
C GLY A 120 -4.07 -4.13 17.24
N GLY A 121 -3.97 -2.89 16.77
CA GLY A 121 -2.68 -2.17 16.66
C GLY A 121 -1.82 -2.53 15.45
N TRP A 122 -2.38 -3.13 14.41
CA TRP A 122 -1.64 -3.54 13.21
C TRP A 122 -1.69 -2.51 12.07
N THR A 123 -0.58 -2.39 11.34
CA THR A 123 -0.43 -1.61 10.10
C THR A 123 -0.14 -2.52 8.92
N VAL A 124 -0.70 -2.21 7.75
CA VAL A 124 -0.47 -2.93 6.46
C VAL A 124 1.03 -2.91 6.06
N GLY A 125 1.82 -1.99 6.61
CA GLY A 125 3.27 -2.00 6.45
C GLY A 125 3.71 -1.46 5.09
N GLU A 126 4.89 -1.91 4.64
CA GLU A 126 5.50 -1.49 3.38
C GLU A 126 5.24 -2.51 2.27
N LEU A 127 4.67 -2.04 1.16
CA LEU A 127 4.50 -2.82 -0.07
C LEU A 127 5.38 -2.24 -1.17
N ILE A 128 6.06 -3.08 -1.93
CA ILE A 128 6.94 -2.68 -3.02
C ILE A 128 6.16 -2.78 -4.33
N LYS A 129 6.36 -1.82 -5.23
CA LYS A 129 5.76 -1.88 -6.57
C LYS A 129 6.41 -3.00 -7.39
N ASP A 130 5.58 -3.86 -7.98
CA ASP A 130 6.02 -4.91 -8.91
C ASP A 130 6.54 -4.32 -10.24
#